data_AF-A0A4R6RWW3-F1
#
_entry.id   AF-A0A4R6RWW3-F1
#
_cell.length_a   1.000
_cell.length_b   1.000
_cell.length_c   1.000
_cell.angle_alpha   90.00
_cell.angle_beta   90.00
_cell.angle_gamma   90.00
#
_symmetry.space_group_name_H-M   'P 1'
#
loop_
_entity.id
_entity.type
_entity.pdbx_description
1 polymer ?
#
loop_
_entity_poly.entity_id
_entity_poly.type
_entity_poly.pdbx_seq_one_letter_code
_entity_poly.pdbx_strand_id
1 'polypeptide(L)'
;MRGPEARPRSVCTMTEQDVATSGIERWVWRAWVPLVWLVPIAAGCLRFLTPDGGWESLFLLVFAPLWLPVLAVLGLVPRWVWRSRAGKNAPPPALLLGLMVLHWGMQFLAAASLRGIGDSGSFDSAVALTFPALDERAESIVLSCAFFGLLTALLASIVLAAVARPERQRTPRGWIPVMIALLIPGLVIAVAWAAQLAQMSGERDAAGRTELEASRLSVAESVSAQEAGWEEVQSIAQPIRTAVAGEHWLPLGSSGVSAYDAPRAQLRVSADWRTRVPEPLDDVLATMRTALAAEGWKPDCAAAEQWGWGIGDGATEQETSASCEVRDSATDESGVQTRAYARRDDGSTAVIDLTAQPSGAVTTVDVLIAGPGYWGESDGLWWDPQHADLVGTERFVVPESGYAADAWPDLGPFERSSLTLDSELALPAWPDLDPQLDPAL
;
A
#
# COMPACT_ATOMS: atom_id res chain seq x y z
N MET A 1 35.81 46.47 69.13
CA MET A 1 36.70 46.26 67.96
C MET A 1 36.68 44.77 67.61
N ARG A 2 35.95 44.39 66.56
CA ARG A 2 36.09 43.12 65.84
C ARG A 2 36.06 43.49 64.36
N GLY A 3 37.16 43.25 63.66
CA GLY A 3 37.33 43.64 62.25
C GLY A 3 36.55 42.71 61.30
N PRO A 4 36.22 43.18 60.10
CA PRO A 4 35.54 42.36 59.11
C PRO A 4 36.50 41.32 58.52
N GLU A 5 36.21 40.04 58.77
CA GLU A 5 36.86 38.92 58.11
C GLU A 5 36.49 38.90 56.62
N ALA A 6 37.49 39.18 55.78
CA ALA A 6 37.39 39.06 54.33
C ALA A 6 37.27 37.59 53.94
N ARG A 7 36.08 37.16 53.49
CA ARG A 7 35.92 35.83 52.88
C ARG A 7 36.68 35.78 51.56
N PRO A 8 37.48 34.71 51.30
CA PRO A 8 38.17 34.54 50.04
C PRO A 8 37.14 34.39 48.91
N ARG A 9 37.28 35.23 47.88
CA ARG A 9 36.54 35.08 46.62
C ARG A 9 37.02 33.78 45.97
N SER A 10 36.18 32.75 46.02
CA SER A 10 36.37 31.53 45.25
C SER A 10 36.40 31.90 43.77
N VAL A 11 37.61 31.84 43.19
CA VAL A 11 37.83 31.96 41.76
C VAL A 11 37.19 30.73 41.13
N CYS A 12 35.98 30.89 40.57
CA CYS A 12 35.36 29.87 39.74
C CYS A 12 36.24 29.69 38.50
N THR A 13 37.08 28.66 38.52
CA THR A 13 37.65 28.07 37.31
C THR A 13 36.48 27.53 36.49
N MET A 14 36.04 28.30 35.50
CA MET A 14 35.15 27.81 34.45
C MET A 14 35.87 26.67 33.75
N THR A 15 35.42 25.45 33.99
CA THR A 15 35.94 24.26 33.32
C THR A 15 35.62 24.35 31.83
N GLU A 16 36.59 24.01 30.98
CA GLU A 16 36.53 24.14 29.51
C GLU A 16 35.28 23.46 28.87
N GLN A 17 34.72 22.45 29.55
CA GLN A 17 33.44 21.81 29.20
C GLN A 17 32.20 22.72 29.29
N ASP A 18 32.18 23.74 30.15
CA ASP A 18 31.06 24.70 30.25
C ASP A 18 31.01 25.68 29.07
N VAL A 19 32.15 25.88 28.39
CA VAL A 19 32.28 26.83 27.28
C VAL A 19 31.73 26.22 25.98
N ALA A 20 32.05 24.95 25.70
CA ALA A 20 31.58 24.26 24.49
C ALA A 20 30.07 23.95 24.53
N THR A 21 29.54 23.53 25.68
CA THR A 21 28.15 23.10 25.86
C THR A 21 27.14 24.26 25.79
N SER A 22 27.52 25.45 26.24
CA SER A 22 26.74 26.67 26.05
C SER A 22 26.77 27.21 24.60
N GLY A 23 27.60 26.64 23.72
CA GLY A 23 27.73 27.04 22.33
C GLY A 23 26.54 26.61 21.46
N ILE A 24 26.12 25.35 21.57
CA ILE A 24 25.03 24.77 20.75
C ILE A 24 23.70 25.48 21.06
N GLU A 25 23.35 25.64 22.33
CA GLU A 25 22.10 26.32 22.73
C GLU A 25 22.06 27.77 22.21
N ARG A 26 23.18 28.49 22.32
CA ARG A 26 23.31 29.85 21.78
C ARG A 26 23.20 29.88 20.27
N TRP A 27 23.78 28.89 19.59
CA TRP A 27 23.67 28.77 18.14
C TRP A 27 22.22 28.52 17.72
N VAL A 28 21.54 27.52 18.28
CA VAL A 28 20.12 27.21 17.98
C VAL A 28 19.23 28.43 18.25
N TRP A 29 19.45 29.13 19.36
CA TRP A 29 18.68 30.32 19.69
C TRP A 29 18.88 31.49 18.73
N ARG A 30 20.09 31.64 18.17
CA ARG A 30 20.40 32.63 17.13
C ARG A 30 19.86 32.20 15.78
N ALA A 31 20.01 30.92 15.43
CA ALA A 31 19.56 30.31 14.20
C ALA A 31 18.03 30.16 14.14
N TRP A 32 17.30 30.30 15.24
CA TRP A 32 15.85 30.15 15.28
C TRP A 32 15.11 30.96 14.22
N VAL A 33 15.38 32.27 14.14
CA VAL A 33 14.68 33.14 13.19
C VAL A 33 14.93 32.71 11.75
N PRO A 34 16.18 32.52 11.29
CA PRO A 34 16.40 32.03 9.93
C PRO A 34 15.85 30.61 9.72
N LEU A 35 15.99 29.69 10.67
CA LEU A 35 15.50 28.30 10.53
C LEU A 35 13.98 28.23 10.38
N VAL A 36 13.23 29.08 11.07
CA VAL A 36 11.76 29.13 10.94
C VAL A 36 11.30 29.55 9.54
N TRP A 37 12.14 30.25 8.77
CA TRP A 37 11.89 30.53 7.36
C TRP A 37 12.47 29.45 6.44
N LEU A 38 13.73 29.07 6.68
CA LEU A 38 14.46 28.15 5.81
C LEU A 38 13.90 26.72 5.86
N VAL A 39 13.39 26.25 6.99
CA VAL A 39 12.86 24.88 7.12
C VAL A 39 11.59 24.69 6.28
N PRO A 40 10.54 25.53 6.38
CA PRO A 40 9.39 25.44 5.47
C PRO A 40 9.78 25.58 4.00
N ILE A 41 10.71 26.49 3.67
CA ILE A 41 11.19 26.67 2.29
C ILE A 41 11.90 25.41 1.81
N ALA A 42 12.83 24.86 2.58
CA ALA A 42 13.57 23.65 2.23
C ALA A 42 12.64 22.44 2.10
N ALA A 43 11.65 22.31 2.99
CA ALA A 43 10.60 21.29 2.91
C ALA A 43 9.77 21.44 1.62
N GLY A 44 9.37 22.66 1.25
CA GLY A 44 8.69 22.94 -0.02
C GLY A 44 9.58 22.62 -1.23
N CYS A 45 10.84 23.07 -1.23
CA CYS A 45 11.80 22.77 -2.29
C CYS A 45 12.05 21.27 -2.44
N LEU A 46 12.15 20.51 -1.35
CA LEU A 46 12.29 19.06 -1.40
C LEU A 46 11.14 18.42 -2.19
N ARG A 47 9.91 18.91 -2.00
CA ARG A 47 8.73 18.44 -2.73
C ARG A 47 8.74 18.80 -4.22
N PHE A 48 9.39 19.91 -4.60
CA PHE A 48 9.58 20.29 -6.01
C PHE A 48 10.73 19.56 -6.70
N LEU A 49 11.69 19.05 -5.91
CA LEU A 49 12.86 18.33 -6.42
C LEU A 49 12.61 16.82 -6.56
N THR A 50 11.57 16.29 -5.94
CA THR A 50 11.10 14.94 -6.24
C THR A 50 10.47 14.93 -7.64
N PRO A 51 10.96 14.08 -8.56
CA PRO A 51 10.68 14.16 -10.01
C PRO A 51 9.19 14.05 -10.39
N ASP A 52 8.33 13.60 -9.48
CA ASP A 52 6.94 13.25 -9.79
C ASP A 52 5.93 14.11 -9.01
N GLY A 53 6.04 15.41 -9.21
CA GLY A 53 5.12 16.40 -8.67
C GLY A 53 3.75 16.39 -9.35
N GLY A 54 2.79 15.66 -8.78
CA GLY A 54 1.36 15.76 -9.12
C GLY A 54 0.75 17.17 -8.92
N TRP A 55 -0.56 17.30 -9.08
CA TRP A 55 -1.28 18.58 -8.98
C TRP A 55 -1.09 19.28 -7.63
N GLU A 56 -0.70 18.57 -6.57
CA GLU A 56 -0.43 19.16 -5.26
C GLU A 56 0.85 20.00 -5.26
N SER A 57 1.80 19.70 -6.14
CA SER A 57 2.97 20.56 -6.33
C SER A 57 2.56 21.90 -6.92
N LEU A 58 1.55 21.91 -7.81
CA LEU A 58 0.95 23.13 -8.34
C LEU A 58 0.13 23.85 -7.27
N PHE A 59 -0.62 23.13 -6.43
CA PHE A 59 -1.30 23.71 -5.27
C PHE A 59 -0.30 24.35 -4.30
N LEU A 60 0.78 23.65 -3.97
CA LEU A 60 1.86 24.18 -3.15
C LEU A 60 2.52 25.40 -3.80
N LEU A 61 2.72 25.42 -5.12
CA LEU A 61 3.29 26.58 -5.82
C LEU A 61 2.38 27.81 -5.72
N VAL A 62 1.08 27.63 -5.98
CA VAL A 62 0.08 28.71 -5.97
C VAL A 62 -0.12 29.26 -4.56
N PHE A 63 -0.19 28.38 -3.56
CA PHE A 63 -0.46 28.77 -2.18
C PHE A 63 0.80 28.94 -1.30
N ALA A 64 2.00 28.60 -1.78
CA ALA A 64 3.26 28.79 -1.06
C ALA A 64 3.48 30.23 -0.56
N PRO A 65 3.19 31.29 -1.35
CA PRO A 65 3.32 32.67 -0.88
C PRO A 65 2.44 32.98 0.34
N LEU A 66 1.38 32.22 0.58
CA LEU A 66 0.50 32.35 1.74
C LEU A 66 0.88 31.39 2.87
N TRP A 67 1.09 30.11 2.58
CA TRP A 67 1.38 29.08 3.58
C TRP A 67 2.75 29.22 4.23
N LEU A 68 3.79 29.54 3.46
CA LEU A 68 5.16 29.65 4.00
C LEU A 68 5.26 30.74 5.07
N PRO A 69 4.72 31.97 4.86
CA PRO A 69 4.66 32.98 5.92
C PRO A 69 3.85 32.53 7.14
N VAL A 70 2.72 31.83 6.96
CA VAL A 70 1.89 31.35 8.08
C VAL A 70 2.67 30.36 8.94
N LEU A 71 3.31 29.36 8.32
CA LEU A 71 4.14 28.39 9.03
C LEU A 71 5.33 29.05 9.72
N ALA A 72 5.98 30.02 9.07
CA ALA A 72 7.06 30.78 9.67
C ALA A 72 6.58 31.61 10.87
N VAL A 73 5.44 32.29 10.77
CA VAL A 73 4.90 33.05 11.90
C VAL A 73 4.55 32.13 13.07
N LEU A 74 3.97 30.96 12.80
CA LEU A 74 3.67 29.94 13.83
C LEU A 74 4.94 29.47 14.54
N GLY A 75 6.03 29.20 13.80
CA GLY A 75 7.32 28.81 14.38
C GLY A 75 8.01 29.92 15.22
N LEU A 76 7.58 31.18 15.07
CA LEU A 76 8.06 32.30 15.89
C LEU A 76 7.27 32.49 17.19
N VAL A 77 6.05 31.96 17.29
CA VAL A 77 5.17 32.13 18.46
C VAL A 77 5.86 31.73 19.78
N PRO A 78 6.51 30.54 19.90
CA PRO A 78 7.14 30.16 21.17
C PRO A 78 8.24 31.14 21.60
N ARG A 79 9.00 31.65 20.63
CA ARG A 79 10.06 32.64 20.86
C ARG A 79 9.49 33.98 21.31
N TRP A 80 8.39 34.44 20.71
CA TRP A 80 7.72 35.68 21.11
C TRP A 80 7.12 35.57 22.51
N VAL A 81 6.43 34.46 22.82
CA VAL A 81 5.88 34.17 24.15
C VAL A 81 6.98 34.11 25.21
N TRP A 82 8.11 33.46 24.91
CA TRP A 82 9.25 33.43 25.83
C TRP A 82 9.83 34.84 26.08
N ARG A 83 10.08 35.59 25.01
CA ARG A 83 10.69 36.93 25.11
C ARG A 83 9.80 37.96 25.78
N SER A 84 8.48 37.88 25.61
CA SER A 84 7.55 38.79 26.28
C SER A 84 7.56 38.58 27.80
N ARG A 85 7.84 37.36 28.26
CA ARG A 85 7.89 37.01 29.69
C ARG A 85 9.28 37.14 30.32
N ALA A 86 10.30 36.62 29.67
CA ALA A 86 11.65 36.51 30.23
C ALA A 86 12.56 37.69 29.84
N GLY A 87 12.12 38.54 28.91
CA GLY A 87 12.92 39.63 28.34
C GLY A 87 13.83 39.17 27.19
N LYS A 88 14.41 40.15 26.48
CA LYS A 88 15.14 39.92 25.22
C LYS A 88 16.43 39.09 25.37
N ASN A 89 17.08 39.18 26.54
CA ASN A 89 18.40 38.62 26.80
C ASN A 89 18.36 37.33 27.64
N ALA A 90 17.18 36.88 28.08
CA ALA A 90 17.08 35.67 28.86
C ALA A 90 17.29 34.42 27.97
N PRO A 91 18.20 33.51 28.35
CA PRO A 91 18.40 32.27 27.62
C PRO A 91 17.12 31.42 27.71
N PRO A 92 16.69 30.77 26.63
CA PRO A 92 15.55 29.86 26.65
C PRO A 92 15.88 28.59 27.46
N PRO A 93 14.86 27.89 27.99
CA PRO A 93 15.06 26.56 28.54
C PRO A 93 15.57 25.60 27.46
N ALA A 94 16.53 24.76 27.80
CA ALA A 94 17.06 23.69 26.94
C ALA A 94 15.97 22.83 26.28
N LEU A 95 14.94 22.46 27.05
CA LEU A 95 13.81 21.68 26.55
C LEU A 95 13.01 22.44 25.48
N LEU A 96 12.90 23.77 25.59
CA LEU A 96 12.23 24.58 24.57
C LEU A 96 13.01 24.55 23.24
N LEU A 97 14.33 24.63 23.31
CA LEU A 97 15.20 24.48 22.15
C LEU A 97 15.06 23.09 21.52
N GLY A 98 15.09 22.04 22.35
CA GLY A 98 14.91 20.66 21.90
C GLY A 98 13.57 20.44 21.20
N LEU A 99 12.47 20.91 21.79
CA LEU A 99 11.14 20.80 21.17
C LEU A 99 11.05 21.50 19.82
N MET A 100 11.74 22.63 19.64
CA MET A 100 11.70 23.32 18.35
C MET A 100 12.61 22.72 17.29
N VAL A 101 13.73 22.14 17.70
CA VAL A 101 14.54 21.28 16.82
C VAL A 101 13.75 20.05 16.39
N LEU A 102 13.00 19.43 17.31
CA LEU A 102 12.10 18.33 17.00
C LEU A 102 11.01 18.77 16.02
N HIS A 103 10.37 19.91 16.25
CA HIS A 103 9.35 20.46 15.34
C HIS A 103 9.90 20.62 13.91
N TRP A 104 11.09 21.23 13.77
CA TRP A 104 11.72 21.40 12.45
C TRP A 104 12.10 20.06 11.81
N GLY A 105 12.66 19.12 12.59
CA GLY A 105 13.02 17.79 12.10
C GLY A 105 11.80 17.00 11.61
N MET A 106 10.70 17.03 12.37
CA MET A 106 9.45 16.37 12.00
C MET A 106 8.76 17.08 10.82
N GLN A 107 8.88 18.40 10.68
CA GLN A 107 8.39 19.11 9.50
C GLN A 107 9.14 18.68 8.23
N PHE A 108 10.46 18.52 8.31
CA PHE A 108 11.26 18.01 7.19
C PHE A 108 10.91 16.56 6.86
N LEU A 109 10.76 15.72 7.89
CA LEU A 109 10.35 14.32 7.72
C LEU A 109 8.96 14.23 7.08
N ALA A 110 7.99 15.03 7.53
CA ALA A 110 6.65 15.05 6.96
C ALA A 110 6.66 15.44 5.47
N ALA A 111 7.47 16.43 5.09
CA ALA A 111 7.64 16.79 3.69
C ALA A 111 8.35 15.69 2.88
N ALA A 112 9.31 15.01 3.47
CA ALA A 112 10.05 13.91 2.83
C ALA A 112 9.21 12.63 2.67
N SER A 113 8.21 12.40 3.54
CA SER A 113 7.31 11.24 3.53
C SER A 113 5.98 11.49 2.82
N LEU A 114 5.78 12.68 2.25
CA LEU A 114 4.55 12.98 1.53
C LEU A 114 4.61 12.36 0.13
N ARG A 115 3.80 11.34 -0.14
CA ARG A 115 3.57 10.81 -1.49
C ARG A 115 2.82 11.84 -2.34
N GLY A 116 3.06 11.83 -3.64
CA GLY A 116 2.22 12.57 -4.58
C GLY A 116 0.99 11.77 -4.97
N ILE A 117 -0.15 12.43 -5.13
CA ILE A 117 -1.42 11.88 -5.61
C ILE A 117 -1.66 12.50 -6.99
N GLY A 118 -1.34 11.76 -8.04
CA GLY A 118 -1.61 12.15 -9.43
C GLY A 118 -2.73 11.35 -10.06
N ASP A 119 -3.28 11.86 -11.17
CA ASP A 119 -4.24 11.13 -12.02
C ASP A 119 -3.64 9.83 -12.59
N SER A 120 -2.32 9.69 -12.58
CA SER A 120 -1.57 8.52 -13.04
C SER A 120 -1.15 7.53 -11.94
N GLY A 121 -1.53 7.75 -10.68
CA GLY A 121 -1.18 6.89 -9.55
C GLY A 121 -0.44 7.61 -8.41
N SER A 122 -0.07 6.85 -7.37
CA SER A 122 0.70 7.38 -6.23
C SER A 122 2.19 7.44 -6.59
N PHE A 123 2.81 8.59 -6.35
CA PHE A 123 4.23 8.79 -6.58
C PHE A 123 5.05 8.52 -5.32
N ASP A 124 6.26 7.99 -5.48
CA ASP A 124 7.17 7.71 -4.37
C ASP A 124 7.64 9.00 -3.70
N SER A 125 7.69 9.00 -2.36
CA SER A 125 8.27 10.11 -1.62
C SER A 125 9.80 10.04 -1.55
N ALA A 126 10.43 11.12 -1.09
CA ALA A 126 11.86 11.13 -0.85
C ALA A 126 12.30 10.07 0.17
N VAL A 127 11.43 9.72 1.14
CA VAL A 127 11.69 8.65 2.10
C VAL A 127 11.64 7.29 1.41
N ALA A 128 10.64 7.02 0.56
CA ALA A 128 10.57 5.78 -0.21
C ALA A 128 11.78 5.62 -1.15
N LEU A 129 12.19 6.70 -1.84
CA LEU A 129 13.39 6.69 -2.69
C LEU A 129 14.69 6.41 -1.91
N THR A 130 14.79 6.89 -0.67
CA THR A 130 15.98 6.67 0.18
C THR A 130 15.97 5.28 0.82
N PHE A 131 14.78 4.79 1.17
CA PHE A 131 14.54 3.51 1.83
C PHE A 131 13.55 2.71 0.98
N PRO A 132 14.00 2.14 -0.16
CA PRO A 132 13.11 1.46 -1.10
C PRO A 132 12.45 0.19 -0.52
N ALA A 133 12.89 -0.24 0.67
CA ALA A 133 12.24 -1.32 1.41
C ALA A 133 11.01 -0.86 2.21
N LEU A 134 10.76 0.45 2.36
CA LEU A 134 9.58 0.96 3.06
C LEU A 134 8.35 0.85 2.15
N ASP A 135 7.30 0.18 2.64
CA ASP A 135 6.02 0.12 1.94
C ASP A 135 5.17 1.37 2.22
N GLU A 136 4.08 1.52 1.46
CA GLU A 136 3.15 2.64 1.59
C GLU A 136 2.54 2.73 3.00
N ARG A 137 2.29 1.59 3.66
CA ARG A 137 1.75 1.56 5.03
C ARG A 137 2.76 2.10 6.04
N ALA A 138 4.01 1.63 6.00
CA ALA A 138 5.08 2.11 6.86
C ALA A 138 5.38 3.59 6.60
N GLU A 139 5.36 4.00 5.34
CA GLU A 139 5.50 5.40 4.95
C GLU A 139 4.37 6.28 5.49
N SER A 140 3.12 5.81 5.40
CA SER A 140 1.95 6.49 5.99
C SER A 140 2.07 6.60 7.52
N ILE A 141 2.63 5.59 8.18
CA ILE A 141 2.97 5.64 9.61
C ILE A 141 4.04 6.71 9.86
N VAL A 142 5.12 6.75 9.08
CA VAL A 142 6.17 7.78 9.20
C VAL A 142 5.58 9.18 9.02
N LEU A 143 4.76 9.38 7.98
CA LEU A 143 4.09 10.64 7.69
C LEU A 143 3.18 11.06 8.85
N SER A 144 2.36 10.14 9.36
CA SER A 144 1.47 10.37 10.49
C SER A 144 2.26 10.75 11.75
N CYS A 145 3.30 9.97 12.09
CA CYS A 145 4.18 10.27 13.20
C CYS A 145 4.86 11.64 13.05
N ALA A 146 5.31 11.99 11.84
CA ALA A 146 5.89 13.29 11.54
C ALA A 146 4.89 14.44 11.72
N PHE A 147 3.66 14.30 11.23
CA PHE A 147 2.59 15.29 11.42
C PHE A 147 2.18 15.47 12.89
N PHE A 148 1.93 14.37 13.62
CA PHE A 148 1.62 14.47 15.04
C PHE A 148 2.81 14.99 15.84
N GLY A 149 4.02 14.57 15.49
CA GLY A 149 5.26 15.03 16.10
C GLY A 149 5.51 16.52 15.92
N LEU A 150 5.33 17.05 14.71
CA LEU A 150 5.53 18.49 14.45
C LEU A 150 4.49 19.32 15.21
N LEU A 151 3.22 18.89 15.25
CA LEU A 151 2.14 19.63 15.91
C LEU A 151 2.31 19.60 17.44
N THR A 152 2.55 18.42 18.00
CA THR A 152 2.75 18.25 19.46
C THR A 152 4.00 18.99 19.93
N ALA A 153 5.09 18.95 19.17
CA ALA A 153 6.31 19.69 19.50
C ALA A 153 6.09 21.21 19.47
N LEU A 154 5.36 21.73 18.48
CA LEU A 154 5.00 23.15 18.42
C LEU A 154 4.13 23.55 19.61
N LEU A 155 3.03 22.84 19.88
CA LEU A 155 2.13 23.13 21.00
C LEU A 155 2.85 23.05 22.35
N ALA A 156 3.64 22.01 22.56
CA ALA A 156 4.45 21.84 23.77
C ALA A 156 5.45 22.98 23.94
N SER A 157 6.07 23.45 22.85
CA SER A 157 6.99 24.60 22.90
C SER A 157 6.29 25.90 23.29
N ILE A 158 5.06 26.15 22.78
CA ILE A 158 4.24 27.32 23.15
C ILE A 158 3.87 27.25 24.63
N VAL A 159 3.35 26.11 25.09
CA VAL A 159 2.98 25.89 26.50
C VAL A 159 4.19 26.05 27.41
N LEU A 160 5.33 25.46 27.05
CA LEU A 160 6.55 25.56 27.84
C LEU A 160 7.06 27.00 27.90
N ALA A 161 7.06 27.72 26.78
CA ALA A 161 7.41 29.14 26.75
C ALA A 161 6.46 29.98 27.64
N ALA A 162 5.18 29.61 27.70
CA ALA A 162 4.15 30.26 28.49
C ALA A 162 4.17 29.89 29.98
N VAL A 163 4.75 28.77 30.41
CA VAL A 163 4.68 28.32 31.81
C VAL A 163 6.04 28.36 32.50
N ALA A 164 7.13 28.18 31.76
CA ALA A 164 8.45 28.08 32.35
C ALA A 164 8.88 29.39 33.04
N ARG A 165 9.57 29.24 34.17
CA ARG A 165 10.06 30.36 34.99
C ARG A 165 11.53 30.67 34.66
N PRO A 166 11.91 31.93 34.33
CA PRO A 166 13.26 32.28 33.89
C PRO A 166 14.36 31.99 34.94
N GLU A 167 14.04 32.10 36.23
CA GLU A 167 15.02 32.10 37.32
C GLU A 167 15.59 30.72 37.68
N ARG A 168 14.95 29.61 37.25
CA ARG A 168 15.31 28.23 37.68
C ARG A 168 16.02 27.39 36.62
N GLN A 169 16.46 27.97 35.50
CA GLN A 169 16.71 27.20 34.27
C GLN A 169 18.17 26.88 33.93
N ARG A 170 19.12 27.15 34.83
CA ARG A 170 20.51 26.71 34.62
C ARG A 170 20.62 25.20 34.89
N THR A 171 20.33 24.39 33.88
CA THR A 171 20.62 22.96 33.90
C THR A 171 22.00 22.73 33.30
N PRO A 172 22.90 21.98 33.98
CA PRO A 172 24.27 21.76 33.51
C PRO A 172 24.37 20.86 32.25
N ARG A 173 23.24 20.42 31.69
CA ARG A 173 23.16 19.48 30.55
C ARG A 173 22.09 19.86 29.54
N GLY A 174 21.96 21.16 29.26
CA GLY A 174 20.90 21.66 28.38
C GLY A 174 21.05 21.30 26.89
N TRP A 175 22.18 20.71 26.48
CA TRP A 175 22.35 20.18 25.12
C TRP A 175 21.67 18.82 24.89
N ILE A 176 21.41 18.04 25.96
CA ILE A 176 20.84 16.69 25.83
C ILE A 176 19.47 16.70 25.13
N PRO A 177 18.50 17.55 25.50
CA PRO A 177 17.22 17.62 24.80
C PRO A 177 17.35 17.93 23.32
N VAL A 178 18.33 18.75 22.92
CA VAL A 178 18.60 19.09 21.52
C VAL A 178 19.13 17.87 20.76
N MET A 179 20.07 17.12 21.34
CA MET A 179 20.60 15.92 20.70
C MET A 179 19.54 14.83 20.58
N ILE A 180 18.72 14.62 21.61
CA ILE A 180 17.58 13.69 21.54
C ILE A 180 16.62 14.10 20.43
N ALA A 181 16.28 15.39 20.35
CA ALA A 181 15.39 15.92 19.32
C ALA A 181 15.89 15.69 17.89
N LEU A 182 17.21 15.79 17.66
CA LEU A 182 17.83 15.52 16.36
C LEU A 182 17.74 14.05 15.94
N LEU A 183 17.70 13.12 16.90
CA LEU A 183 17.67 11.68 16.63
C LEU A 183 16.24 11.15 16.37
N ILE A 184 15.21 11.83 16.89
CA ILE A 184 13.82 11.34 16.81
C ILE A 184 13.34 11.11 15.37
N PRO A 185 13.56 12.00 14.38
CA PRO A 185 13.13 11.73 13.01
C PRO A 185 13.72 10.43 12.43
N GLY A 186 15.01 10.19 12.65
CA GLY A 186 15.65 8.94 12.24
C GLY A 186 15.13 7.72 13.00
N LEU A 187 14.80 7.88 14.28
CA LEU A 187 14.19 6.82 15.08
C LEU A 187 12.78 6.46 14.58
N VAL A 188 11.98 7.44 14.15
CA VAL A 188 10.65 7.19 13.56
C VAL A 188 10.78 6.31 12.31
N ILE A 189 11.70 6.65 11.40
CA ILE A 189 11.97 5.84 10.21
C ILE A 189 12.43 4.43 10.61
N ALA A 190 13.37 4.33 11.54
CA ALA A 190 13.90 3.04 11.99
C ALA A 190 12.83 2.15 12.64
N VAL A 191 11.91 2.73 13.44
CA VAL A 191 10.81 2.00 14.07
C VAL A 191 9.78 1.55 13.03
N ALA A 192 9.41 2.42 12.07
CA ALA A 192 8.50 2.06 11.00
C ALA A 192 9.08 0.92 10.14
N TRP A 193 10.36 1.03 9.80
CA TRP A 193 11.06 -0.02 9.05
C TRP A 193 11.15 -1.34 9.83
N ALA A 194 11.48 -1.28 11.13
CA ALA A 194 11.51 -2.47 11.98
C ALA A 194 10.12 -3.12 12.14
N ALA A 195 9.07 -2.31 12.25
CA ALA A 195 7.69 -2.80 12.32
C ALA A 195 7.29 -3.50 11.01
N GLN A 196 7.67 -2.94 9.86
CA GLN A 196 7.42 -3.57 8.57
C GLN A 196 8.23 -4.87 8.40
N LEU A 197 9.52 -4.87 8.76
CA LEU A 197 10.34 -6.08 8.75
C LEU A 197 9.74 -7.18 9.62
N ALA A 198 9.19 -6.82 10.79
CA ALA A 198 8.51 -7.77 11.66
C ALA A 198 7.24 -8.33 11.00
N GLN A 199 6.45 -7.49 10.32
CA GLN A 199 5.27 -7.94 9.56
C GLN A 199 5.67 -8.90 8.43
N MET A 200 6.63 -8.52 7.59
CA MET A 200 7.12 -9.33 6.46
C MET A 200 7.75 -10.67 6.88
N SER A 201 8.09 -10.83 8.15
CA SER A 201 8.68 -12.06 8.71
C SER A 201 7.66 -13.01 9.36
N GLY A 202 6.41 -12.57 9.53
CA GLY A 202 5.40 -13.27 10.32
C GLY A 202 4.69 -14.40 9.60
N GLU A 203 4.16 -14.13 8.40
CA GLU A 203 3.52 -15.13 7.55
C GLU A 203 4.56 -15.86 6.68
N ARG A 204 4.15 -16.98 6.11
CA ARG A 204 4.98 -17.76 5.18
C ARG A 204 4.12 -18.24 4.05
N ASP A 205 4.73 -18.35 2.89
CA ASP A 205 4.09 -18.92 1.74
C ASP A 205 3.97 -20.44 1.77
N ALA A 206 3.31 -21.03 0.76
CA ALA A 206 3.18 -22.47 0.60
C ALA A 206 4.54 -23.19 0.43
N ALA A 207 5.55 -22.48 -0.07
CA ALA A 207 6.94 -22.93 -0.12
C ALA A 207 7.71 -22.71 1.20
N GLY A 208 7.05 -22.21 2.26
CA GLY A 208 7.61 -21.90 3.58
C GLY A 208 8.45 -20.63 3.67
N ARG A 209 8.49 -19.78 2.63
CA ARG A 209 9.27 -18.54 2.54
C ARG A 209 8.49 -17.35 3.10
N THR A 210 9.19 -16.44 3.74
CA THR A 210 8.63 -15.16 4.21
C THR A 210 8.55 -14.12 3.08
N GLU A 211 7.76 -13.06 3.23
CA GLU A 211 7.70 -11.94 2.27
C GLU A 211 9.09 -11.30 2.07
N LEU A 212 9.86 -11.26 3.15
CA LEU A 212 11.24 -10.77 3.13
C LEU A 212 12.18 -11.68 2.30
N GLU A 213 11.93 -12.98 2.27
CA GLU A 213 12.69 -13.93 1.44
C GLU A 213 12.25 -13.84 -0.02
N ALA A 214 10.94 -13.72 -0.27
CA ALA A 214 10.38 -13.55 -1.62
C ALA A 214 10.87 -12.24 -2.29
N SER A 215 10.91 -11.12 -1.56
CA SER A 215 11.42 -9.82 -2.07
C SER A 215 12.92 -9.81 -2.38
N ARG A 216 13.66 -10.84 -1.96
CA ARG A 216 15.09 -11.00 -2.23
C ARG A 216 15.39 -11.97 -3.37
N LEU A 217 14.38 -12.61 -3.94
CA LEU A 217 14.56 -13.49 -5.07
C LEU A 217 15.08 -12.70 -6.26
N SER A 218 16.06 -13.26 -6.94
CA SER A 218 16.44 -12.76 -8.27
C SER A 218 15.27 -12.93 -9.22
N VAL A 219 15.27 -12.16 -10.31
CA VAL A 219 14.26 -12.27 -11.38
C VAL A 219 14.07 -13.73 -11.82
N ALA A 220 15.16 -14.46 -12.06
CA ALA A 220 15.10 -15.85 -12.50
C ALA A 220 14.47 -16.78 -11.43
N GLU A 221 14.76 -16.55 -10.15
CA GLU A 221 14.16 -17.32 -9.05
C GLU A 221 12.68 -16.99 -8.87
N SER A 222 12.30 -15.73 -9.07
CA SER A 222 10.90 -15.30 -9.06
C SER A 222 10.11 -15.94 -10.21
N VAL A 223 10.67 -15.96 -11.43
CA VAL A 223 10.04 -16.63 -12.58
C VAL A 223 9.89 -18.13 -12.32
N SER A 224 10.94 -18.80 -11.85
CA SER A 224 10.85 -20.23 -11.54
C SER A 224 9.83 -20.54 -10.43
N ALA A 225 9.72 -19.65 -9.42
CA ALA A 225 8.69 -19.78 -8.39
C ALA A 225 7.28 -19.57 -8.95
N GLN A 226 7.10 -18.67 -9.92
CA GLN A 226 5.83 -18.45 -10.61
C GLN A 226 5.42 -19.64 -11.46
N GLU A 227 6.36 -20.21 -12.23
CA GLU A 227 6.12 -21.41 -13.03
C GLU A 227 5.65 -22.58 -12.15
N ALA A 228 6.34 -22.81 -11.02
CA ALA A 228 5.94 -23.84 -10.07
C ALA A 228 4.53 -23.58 -9.49
N GLY A 229 4.23 -22.33 -9.13
CA GLY A 229 2.90 -21.93 -8.66
C GLY A 229 1.81 -22.09 -9.74
N TRP A 230 2.15 -21.84 -11.01
CA TRP A 230 1.25 -22.05 -12.13
C TRP A 230 0.95 -23.53 -12.35
N GLU A 231 1.97 -24.39 -12.35
CA GLU A 231 1.79 -25.83 -12.45
C GLU A 231 0.92 -26.38 -11.31
N GLU A 232 1.13 -25.87 -10.08
CA GLU A 232 0.30 -26.20 -8.93
C GLU A 232 -1.16 -25.79 -9.13
N VAL A 233 -1.41 -24.53 -9.51
CA VAL A 233 -2.77 -24.03 -9.81
C VAL A 233 -3.45 -24.84 -10.90
N GLN A 234 -2.73 -25.21 -11.97
CA GLN A 234 -3.25 -26.06 -13.04
C GLN A 234 -3.61 -27.46 -12.52
N SER A 235 -2.76 -28.04 -11.67
CA SER A 235 -3.02 -29.37 -11.08
C SER A 235 -4.25 -29.36 -10.18
N ILE A 236 -4.47 -28.26 -9.45
CA ILE A 236 -5.64 -28.06 -8.58
C ILE A 236 -6.91 -27.80 -9.40
N ALA A 237 -6.79 -27.06 -10.50
CA ALA A 237 -7.92 -26.68 -11.35
C ALA A 237 -8.39 -27.81 -12.27
N GLN A 238 -7.49 -28.70 -12.69
CA GLN A 238 -7.77 -29.74 -13.67
C GLN A 238 -8.96 -30.65 -13.29
N PRO A 239 -9.10 -31.17 -12.05
CA PRO A 239 -10.24 -31.99 -11.66
C PRO A 239 -11.57 -31.24 -11.74
N ILE A 240 -11.60 -29.97 -11.30
CA ILE A 240 -12.79 -29.11 -11.35
C ILE A 240 -13.19 -28.86 -12.81
N ARG A 241 -12.22 -28.52 -13.67
CA ARG A 241 -12.46 -28.31 -15.10
C ARG A 241 -12.99 -29.55 -15.80
N THR A 242 -12.38 -30.70 -15.51
CA THR A 242 -12.77 -32.00 -16.09
C THR A 242 -14.19 -32.38 -15.67
N ALA A 243 -14.57 -32.12 -14.41
CA ALA A 243 -15.89 -32.47 -13.89
C ALA A 243 -17.03 -31.65 -14.50
N VAL A 244 -16.79 -30.40 -14.88
CA VAL A 244 -17.84 -29.46 -15.31
C VAL A 244 -18.06 -29.48 -16.83
N ALA A 245 -16.99 -29.42 -17.64
CA ALA A 245 -17.11 -29.30 -19.09
C ALA A 245 -16.07 -30.11 -19.88
N GLY A 246 -15.32 -30.99 -19.21
CA GLY A 246 -14.26 -31.77 -19.85
C GLY A 246 -13.20 -30.87 -20.50
N GLU A 247 -13.07 -30.93 -21.83
CA GLU A 247 -12.03 -30.22 -22.60
C GLU A 247 -12.48 -28.85 -23.13
N HIS A 248 -13.75 -28.45 -23.00
CA HIS A 248 -14.31 -27.26 -23.65
C HIS A 248 -14.13 -25.97 -22.83
N TRP A 249 -12.91 -25.70 -22.36
CA TRP A 249 -12.60 -24.48 -21.62
C TRP A 249 -11.87 -23.47 -22.51
N LEU A 250 -12.38 -22.24 -22.53
CA LEU A 250 -11.70 -21.09 -23.11
C LEU A 250 -10.96 -20.35 -21.98
N PRO A 251 -9.64 -20.18 -22.06
CA PRO A 251 -8.95 -19.29 -21.14
C PRO A 251 -9.44 -17.87 -21.39
N LEU A 252 -9.91 -17.18 -20.34
CA LEU A 252 -10.34 -15.77 -20.44
C LEU A 252 -9.17 -14.79 -20.33
N GLY A 253 -8.07 -15.29 -19.77
CA GLY A 253 -6.89 -14.53 -19.42
C GLY A 253 -6.30 -15.15 -18.17
N SER A 254 -4.97 -15.16 -18.08
CA SER A 254 -4.34 -15.16 -16.76
C SER A 254 -4.42 -13.72 -16.27
N SER A 255 -5.11 -13.45 -15.17
CA SER A 255 -4.86 -12.19 -14.47
C SER A 255 -3.41 -12.21 -14.03
N GLY A 256 -2.67 -11.25 -14.58
CA GLY A 256 -1.23 -11.20 -14.53
C GLY A 256 -0.71 -11.18 -13.11
N VAL A 257 0.50 -11.71 -12.98
CA VAL A 257 1.46 -11.29 -11.96
C VAL A 257 1.35 -9.77 -11.84
N SER A 258 0.78 -9.27 -10.74
CA SER A 258 0.80 -7.83 -10.44
C SER A 258 2.22 -7.49 -9.96
N ALA A 259 3.18 -7.53 -10.87
CA ALA A 259 4.46 -6.86 -10.68
C ALA A 259 4.25 -5.36 -10.90
N TYR A 260 3.37 -4.75 -10.10
CA TYR A 260 3.26 -3.29 -10.05
C TYR A 260 4.35 -2.79 -9.11
N ASP A 261 5.45 -2.29 -9.69
CA ASP A 261 6.44 -1.28 -9.25
C ASP A 261 6.83 -1.13 -7.76
N ALA A 262 6.36 -1.99 -6.87
CA ALA A 262 6.66 -1.98 -5.47
C ALA A 262 7.75 -3.03 -5.19
N PRO A 263 8.54 -2.88 -4.11
CA PRO A 263 9.46 -3.91 -3.60
C PRO A 263 8.78 -5.25 -3.20
N ARG A 264 7.51 -5.44 -3.54
CA ARG A 264 6.67 -6.61 -3.29
C ARG A 264 6.29 -7.27 -4.61
N ALA A 265 7.16 -8.14 -5.12
CA ALA A 265 6.69 -9.15 -6.05
C ALA A 265 5.75 -10.08 -5.27
N GLN A 266 4.45 -9.80 -5.29
CA GLN A 266 3.47 -10.80 -4.88
C GLN A 266 3.50 -11.90 -5.94
N LEU A 267 4.05 -13.05 -5.56
CA LEU A 267 4.05 -14.26 -6.38
C LEU A 267 2.68 -14.96 -6.27
N ARG A 268 1.59 -14.18 -6.42
CA ARG A 268 0.25 -14.77 -6.48
C ARG A 268 -0.02 -15.13 -7.94
N VAL A 269 -0.19 -16.43 -8.17
CA VAL A 269 -0.62 -16.95 -9.46
C VAL A 269 -2.11 -17.23 -9.38
N SER A 270 -2.87 -16.58 -10.26
CA SER A 270 -4.28 -16.87 -10.49
C SER A 270 -4.52 -17.22 -11.94
N ALA A 271 -5.51 -18.07 -12.15
CA ALA A 271 -5.91 -18.51 -13.47
C ALA A 271 -7.43 -18.43 -13.58
N ASP A 272 -7.90 -17.88 -14.70
CA ASP A 272 -9.31 -17.70 -15.01
C ASP A 272 -9.68 -18.48 -16.28
N TRP A 273 -10.76 -19.24 -16.20
CA TRP A 273 -11.28 -20.03 -17.32
C TRP A 273 -12.79 -19.84 -17.46
N ARG A 274 -13.25 -19.74 -18.71
CA ARG A 274 -14.66 -19.71 -19.07
C ARG A 274 -15.08 -20.94 -19.86
N THR A 275 -16.27 -21.42 -19.58
CA THR A 275 -16.95 -22.38 -20.47
C THR A 275 -18.45 -22.09 -20.52
N ARG A 276 -19.11 -22.72 -21.50
CA ARG A 276 -20.57 -22.73 -21.61
C ARG A 276 -21.02 -24.18 -21.59
N VAL A 277 -21.93 -24.49 -20.70
CA VAL A 277 -22.48 -25.84 -20.52
C VAL A 277 -23.98 -25.79 -20.79
N PRO A 278 -24.55 -26.72 -21.58
CA PRO A 278 -25.98 -26.76 -21.91
C PRO A 278 -26.89 -27.22 -20.74
N GLU A 279 -26.33 -27.32 -19.53
CA GLU A 279 -27.03 -27.72 -18.32
C GLU A 279 -27.60 -26.52 -17.56
N PRO A 280 -28.74 -26.71 -16.86
CA PRO A 280 -29.28 -25.73 -15.93
C PRO A 280 -28.28 -25.35 -14.82
N LEU A 281 -28.34 -24.11 -14.37
CA LEU A 281 -27.48 -23.54 -13.33
C LEU A 281 -27.35 -24.43 -12.09
N ASP A 282 -28.48 -24.94 -11.59
CA ASP A 282 -28.50 -25.74 -10.36
C ASP A 282 -27.79 -27.09 -10.52
N ASP A 283 -27.80 -27.68 -11.72
CA ASP A 283 -27.10 -28.93 -12.03
C ASP A 283 -25.59 -28.71 -12.15
N VAL A 284 -25.19 -27.59 -12.77
CA VAL A 284 -23.78 -27.16 -12.84
C VAL A 284 -23.26 -26.88 -11.42
N LEU A 285 -24.03 -26.15 -10.60
CA LEU A 285 -23.72 -25.90 -9.19
C LEU A 285 -23.54 -27.21 -8.40
N ALA A 286 -24.45 -28.17 -8.53
CA ALA A 286 -24.36 -29.45 -7.84
C ALA A 286 -23.11 -30.25 -8.25
N THR A 287 -22.79 -30.24 -9.55
CA THR A 287 -21.58 -30.88 -10.10
C THR A 287 -20.32 -30.23 -9.55
N MET A 288 -20.28 -28.91 -9.50
CA MET A 288 -19.16 -28.15 -8.95
C MET A 288 -18.96 -28.38 -7.46
N ARG A 289 -20.02 -28.35 -6.65
CA ARG A 289 -19.93 -28.66 -5.22
C ARG A 289 -19.35 -30.05 -4.99
N THR A 290 -19.77 -31.02 -5.80
CA THR A 290 -19.27 -32.40 -5.71
C THR A 290 -17.78 -32.47 -6.07
N ALA A 291 -17.37 -31.79 -7.15
CA ALA A 291 -15.97 -31.73 -7.55
C ALA A 291 -15.08 -31.03 -6.51
N LEU A 292 -15.54 -29.88 -5.99
CA LEU A 292 -14.87 -29.15 -4.92
C LEU A 292 -14.75 -30.00 -3.65
N ALA A 293 -15.82 -30.64 -3.20
CA ALA A 293 -15.79 -31.50 -2.03
C ALA A 293 -14.84 -32.71 -2.21
N ALA A 294 -14.81 -33.31 -3.40
CA ALA A 294 -13.91 -34.42 -3.72
C ALA A 294 -12.44 -34.03 -3.65
N GLU A 295 -12.12 -32.79 -4.01
CA GLU A 295 -10.78 -32.20 -3.94
C GLU A 295 -10.45 -31.58 -2.57
N GLY A 296 -11.33 -31.75 -1.57
CA GLY A 296 -11.11 -31.31 -0.19
C GLY A 296 -11.32 -29.82 0.05
N TRP A 297 -12.01 -29.13 -0.85
CA TRP A 297 -12.40 -27.73 -0.66
C TRP A 297 -13.51 -27.59 0.38
N LYS A 298 -13.48 -26.47 1.11
CA LYS A 298 -14.42 -26.10 2.18
C LYS A 298 -15.04 -24.72 1.89
N PRO A 299 -16.24 -24.41 2.43
CA PRO A 299 -16.87 -23.10 2.29
C PRO A 299 -15.99 -21.98 2.83
N ASP A 300 -15.99 -20.82 2.15
CA ASP A 300 -15.29 -19.60 2.59
C ASP A 300 -16.22 -18.38 2.60
N CYS A 301 -17.12 -18.32 3.58
CA CYS A 301 -18.07 -17.20 3.70
C CYS A 301 -17.40 -15.88 4.12
N ALA A 302 -16.24 -15.94 4.81
CA ALA A 302 -15.48 -14.74 5.15
C ALA A 302 -14.94 -14.03 3.90
N ALA A 303 -14.53 -14.80 2.88
CA ALA A 303 -14.17 -14.22 1.58
C ALA A 303 -15.39 -13.59 0.88
N ALA A 304 -16.58 -14.18 0.97
CA ALA A 304 -17.78 -13.60 0.38
C ALA A 304 -18.08 -12.19 0.93
N GLU A 305 -17.91 -11.97 2.24
CA GLU A 305 -18.05 -10.65 2.88
C GLU A 305 -16.93 -9.67 2.48
N GLN A 306 -15.69 -10.16 2.41
CA GLN A 306 -14.50 -9.35 2.15
C GLN A 306 -14.46 -8.75 0.74
N TRP A 307 -14.92 -9.49 -0.26
CA TRP A 307 -14.87 -9.04 -1.67
C TRP A 307 -15.95 -8.01 -2.02
N GLY A 308 -16.63 -7.43 -1.02
CA GLY A 308 -17.35 -6.16 -1.15
C GLY A 308 -18.64 -6.23 -1.95
N TRP A 309 -19.12 -7.42 -2.30
CA TRP A 309 -20.48 -7.58 -2.80
C TRP A 309 -21.40 -7.50 -1.60
N GLY A 310 -21.74 -6.26 -1.23
CA GLY A 310 -22.81 -5.99 -0.30
C GLY A 310 -24.00 -6.81 -0.77
N ILE A 311 -24.40 -7.78 0.05
CA ILE A 311 -25.63 -8.55 -0.10
C ILE A 311 -26.71 -7.51 -0.36
N GLY A 312 -27.05 -7.30 -1.64
CA GLY A 312 -28.10 -6.36 -2.01
C GLY A 312 -29.37 -6.79 -1.30
N ASP A 313 -30.29 -5.85 -1.06
CA ASP A 313 -31.60 -6.18 -0.48
C ASP A 313 -32.28 -7.25 -1.36
N GLY A 314 -32.11 -8.54 -1.03
CA GLY A 314 -32.61 -9.67 -1.82
C GLY A 314 -31.63 -10.81 -2.14
N ALA A 315 -30.31 -10.67 -1.89
CA ALA A 315 -29.39 -11.80 -2.06
C ALA A 315 -29.56 -12.83 -0.93
N THR A 316 -29.59 -14.12 -1.30
CA THR A 316 -29.64 -15.22 -0.34
C THR A 316 -28.27 -15.84 -0.19
N GLU A 317 -27.71 -15.77 1.01
CA GLU A 317 -26.50 -16.52 1.37
C GLU A 317 -26.88 -17.96 1.73
N GLN A 318 -26.21 -18.92 1.10
CA GLN A 318 -26.35 -20.33 1.45
C GLN A 318 -24.98 -20.94 1.66
N GLU A 319 -24.68 -21.29 2.90
CA GLU A 319 -23.53 -22.11 3.24
C GLU A 319 -23.83 -23.57 2.90
N THR A 320 -22.95 -24.20 2.11
CA THR A 320 -23.04 -25.63 1.78
C THR A 320 -21.91 -26.39 2.44
N SER A 321 -21.76 -27.69 2.15
CA SER A 321 -20.62 -28.46 2.66
C SER A 321 -19.29 -28.12 1.97
N ALA A 322 -19.31 -27.41 0.84
CA ALA A 322 -18.13 -27.21 -0.03
C ALA A 322 -17.88 -25.75 -0.44
N SER A 323 -18.91 -24.90 -0.45
CA SER A 323 -18.84 -23.50 -0.88
C SER A 323 -19.79 -22.62 -0.08
N CYS A 324 -19.45 -21.34 0.02
CA CYS A 324 -20.38 -20.28 0.41
C CYS A 324 -20.95 -19.63 -0.85
N GLU A 325 -22.27 -19.57 -0.98
CA GLU A 325 -22.91 -19.09 -2.20
C GLU A 325 -23.69 -17.82 -1.98
N VAL A 326 -23.48 -16.87 -2.88
CA VAL A 326 -24.25 -15.64 -2.97
C VAL A 326 -24.99 -15.68 -4.30
N ARG A 327 -26.31 -15.83 -4.23
CA ARG A 327 -27.20 -15.77 -5.40
C ARG A 327 -27.78 -14.37 -5.49
N ASP A 328 -27.42 -13.65 -6.54
CA ASP A 328 -28.04 -12.36 -6.84
C ASP A 328 -29.33 -12.63 -7.62
N SER A 329 -30.42 -12.00 -7.18
CA SER A 329 -31.74 -12.11 -7.80
C SER A 329 -32.00 -10.99 -8.82
N ALA A 330 -30.96 -10.23 -9.19
CA ALA A 330 -31.05 -9.10 -10.10
C ALA A 330 -31.84 -9.43 -11.38
N THR A 331 -32.72 -8.48 -11.69
CA THR A 331 -33.89 -8.55 -12.58
C THR A 331 -33.63 -7.97 -13.97
N ASP A 332 -32.37 -7.82 -14.36
CA ASP A 332 -31.94 -7.30 -15.65
C ASP A 332 -31.70 -8.42 -16.69
N GLU A 333 -31.59 -8.02 -17.96
CA GLU A 333 -31.50 -8.90 -19.14
C GLU A 333 -30.28 -9.85 -19.14
N SER A 334 -29.42 -9.76 -18.13
CA SER A 334 -28.18 -10.49 -17.90
C SER A 334 -28.38 -11.90 -17.32
N GLY A 335 -29.54 -12.20 -16.72
CA GLY A 335 -29.87 -13.51 -16.18
C GLY A 335 -29.45 -13.72 -14.71
N VAL A 336 -29.62 -14.95 -14.19
CA VAL A 336 -29.34 -15.25 -12.77
C VAL A 336 -27.85 -15.50 -12.58
N GLN A 337 -27.22 -14.74 -11.68
CA GLN A 337 -25.82 -14.93 -11.30
C GLN A 337 -25.70 -15.61 -9.93
N THR A 338 -24.86 -16.63 -9.84
CA THR A 338 -24.48 -17.28 -8.57
C THR A 338 -22.97 -17.31 -8.47
N ARG A 339 -22.44 -16.82 -7.36
CA ARG A 339 -21.00 -16.89 -7.06
C ARG A 339 -20.77 -17.84 -5.89
N ALA A 340 -19.82 -18.75 -6.04
CA ALA A 340 -19.42 -19.70 -5.03
C ALA A 340 -17.96 -19.46 -4.59
N TYR A 341 -17.74 -19.39 -3.28
CA TYR A 341 -16.43 -19.20 -2.67
C TYR A 341 -16.01 -20.45 -1.90
N ALA A 342 -14.80 -20.94 -2.17
CA ALA A 342 -14.25 -22.11 -1.50
C ALA A 342 -12.76 -21.93 -1.17
N ARG A 343 -12.32 -22.60 -0.09
CA ARG A 343 -10.93 -22.60 0.38
C ARG A 343 -10.44 -24.01 0.71
N ARG A 344 -9.17 -24.31 0.41
CA ARG A 344 -8.47 -25.54 0.81
C ARG A 344 -7.69 -25.37 2.11
N ASP A 345 -7.31 -26.48 2.74
CA ASP A 345 -6.46 -26.48 3.94
C ASP A 345 -5.04 -25.93 3.69
N ASP A 346 -4.58 -25.96 2.44
CA ASP A 346 -3.33 -25.34 1.99
C ASP A 346 -3.42 -23.81 1.81
N GLY A 347 -4.62 -23.23 1.92
CA GLY A 347 -4.86 -21.80 1.77
C GLY A 347 -5.25 -21.34 0.36
N SER A 348 -5.31 -22.24 -0.63
CA SER A 348 -5.82 -21.93 -1.97
C SER A 348 -7.27 -21.46 -1.92
N THR A 349 -7.63 -20.51 -2.78
CA THR A 349 -8.99 -19.95 -2.86
C THR A 349 -9.54 -20.10 -4.27
N ALA A 350 -10.79 -20.55 -4.38
CA ALA A 350 -11.53 -20.60 -5.62
C ALA A 350 -12.71 -19.64 -5.53
N VAL A 351 -12.86 -18.81 -6.55
CA VAL A 351 -14.06 -18.01 -6.82
C VAL A 351 -14.65 -18.55 -8.11
N ILE A 352 -15.91 -18.94 -8.06
CA ILE A 352 -16.60 -19.52 -9.20
C ILE A 352 -17.83 -18.67 -9.48
N ASP A 353 -17.90 -18.15 -10.69
CA ASP A 353 -18.96 -17.29 -11.17
C ASP A 353 -19.80 -18.06 -12.18
N LEU A 354 -21.09 -18.17 -11.90
CA LEU A 354 -22.04 -18.87 -12.74
C LEU A 354 -23.12 -17.90 -13.18
N THR A 355 -23.31 -17.78 -14.49
CA THR A 355 -24.34 -16.92 -15.07
C THR A 355 -25.25 -17.74 -15.96
N ALA A 356 -26.50 -17.91 -15.54
CA ALA A 356 -27.53 -18.56 -16.34
C ALA A 356 -28.10 -17.56 -17.35
N GLN A 357 -28.14 -17.91 -18.64
CA GLN A 357 -28.83 -17.07 -19.61
C GLN A 357 -30.34 -16.99 -19.31
N PRO A 358 -31.05 -15.93 -19.72
CA PRO A 358 -32.49 -15.77 -19.50
C PRO A 358 -33.35 -16.93 -20.03
N SER A 359 -32.86 -17.63 -21.06
CA SER A 359 -33.50 -18.83 -21.62
C SER A 359 -33.41 -20.06 -20.71
N GLY A 360 -32.54 -20.04 -19.70
CA GLY A 360 -32.27 -21.14 -18.78
C GLY A 360 -31.55 -22.35 -19.40
N ALA A 361 -31.23 -22.29 -20.70
CA ALA A 361 -30.72 -23.43 -21.46
C ALA A 361 -29.18 -23.52 -21.52
N VAL A 362 -28.49 -22.45 -21.14
CA VAL A 362 -27.02 -22.39 -21.16
C VAL A 362 -26.54 -21.66 -19.92
N THR A 363 -25.61 -22.28 -19.20
CA THR A 363 -24.91 -21.68 -18.08
C THR A 363 -23.50 -21.31 -18.53
N THR A 364 -23.14 -20.04 -18.37
CA THR A 364 -21.75 -19.60 -18.48
C THR A 364 -21.07 -19.80 -17.14
N VAL A 365 -19.88 -20.37 -17.17
CA VAL A 365 -19.12 -20.77 -16.00
C VAL A 365 -17.76 -20.13 -16.08
N ASP A 366 -17.46 -19.25 -15.14
CA ASP A 366 -16.19 -18.60 -14.94
C ASP A 366 -15.56 -19.16 -13.66
N VAL A 367 -14.34 -19.66 -13.74
CA VAL A 367 -13.62 -20.24 -12.60
C VAL A 367 -12.33 -19.47 -12.43
N LEU A 368 -12.23 -18.73 -11.32
CA LEU A 368 -11.01 -18.11 -10.87
C LEU A 368 -10.41 -18.96 -9.74
N ILE A 369 -9.30 -19.62 -10.01
CA ILE A 369 -8.51 -20.28 -8.96
C ILE A 369 -7.27 -19.45 -8.73
N ALA A 370 -7.12 -19.00 -7.49
CA ALA A 370 -5.86 -18.50 -7.01
C ALA A 370 -5.19 -19.60 -6.19
N GLY A 371 -3.91 -19.83 -6.48
CA GLY A 371 -3.05 -20.58 -5.58
C GLY A 371 -3.06 -19.95 -4.18
N PRO A 372 -2.53 -20.65 -3.17
CA PRO A 372 -2.52 -20.16 -1.80
C PRO A 372 -1.99 -18.72 -1.76
N GLY A 373 -2.90 -17.78 -1.49
CA GLY A 373 -2.67 -16.37 -1.71
C GLY A 373 -1.64 -15.83 -0.72
N TYR A 374 -0.59 -15.25 -1.27
CA TYR A 374 0.52 -14.62 -0.57
C TYR A 374 0.08 -13.22 -0.09
N TRP A 375 0.20 -12.97 1.22
CA TRP A 375 0.27 -11.65 1.86
C TRP A 375 -0.73 -10.58 1.41
N GLY A 376 -1.88 -10.53 2.07
CA GLY A 376 -2.70 -9.32 2.21
C GLY A 376 -3.57 -8.92 1.01
N GLU A 377 -4.65 -8.20 1.34
CA GLU A 377 -5.59 -7.56 0.41
C GLU A 377 -4.86 -6.71 -0.64
N SER A 378 -4.78 -7.21 -1.87
CA SER A 378 -4.69 -6.35 -3.04
C SER A 378 -6.09 -6.26 -3.63
N ASP A 379 -6.65 -5.05 -3.72
CA ASP A 379 -7.75 -4.78 -4.64
C ASP A 379 -7.29 -5.24 -6.03
N GLY A 380 -7.91 -6.31 -6.53
CA GLY A 380 -7.51 -6.95 -7.78
C GLY A 380 -7.54 -5.92 -8.91
N LEU A 381 -6.37 -5.57 -9.46
CA LEU A 381 -6.29 -4.98 -10.78
C LEU A 381 -6.55 -6.11 -11.78
N TRP A 382 -7.79 -6.18 -12.26
CA TRP A 382 -8.20 -7.07 -13.32
C TRP A 382 -7.55 -6.62 -14.62
N TRP A 383 -6.85 -7.51 -15.29
CA TRP A 383 -6.48 -7.30 -16.68
C TRP A 383 -7.71 -7.58 -17.53
N ASP A 384 -8.31 -6.52 -18.09
CA ASP A 384 -9.42 -6.63 -19.03
C ASP A 384 -8.90 -6.52 -20.47
N PRO A 385 -8.81 -7.64 -21.21
CA PRO A 385 -8.36 -7.61 -22.60
C PRO A 385 -9.30 -6.81 -23.52
N GLN A 386 -10.56 -6.55 -23.15
CA GLN A 386 -11.50 -5.76 -23.96
C GLN A 386 -11.21 -4.26 -23.98
N HIS A 387 -10.31 -3.77 -23.13
CA HIS A 387 -9.92 -2.35 -23.06
C HIS A 387 -8.55 -2.06 -23.70
N ALA A 388 -7.87 -3.05 -24.28
CA ALA A 388 -6.59 -2.87 -24.98
C ALA A 388 -6.71 -2.03 -26.28
N ASP A 389 -7.87 -2.09 -26.94
CA ASP A 389 -8.10 -1.41 -28.23
C ASP A 389 -8.48 0.07 -28.11
N LEU A 390 -8.70 0.57 -26.90
CA LEU A 390 -8.95 2.00 -26.66
C LEU A 390 -7.64 2.82 -26.55
N VAL A 391 -6.48 2.19 -26.71
CA VAL A 391 -5.15 2.86 -26.69
C VAL A 391 -4.81 3.42 -28.09
N GLY A 392 -5.77 4.14 -28.68
CA GLY A 392 -5.59 4.86 -29.94
C GLY A 392 -5.29 6.35 -29.77
N THR A 393 -5.61 6.97 -28.62
CA THR A 393 -5.40 8.40 -28.41
C THR A 393 -5.17 8.72 -26.94
N GLU A 394 -3.98 9.26 -26.66
CA GLU A 394 -3.52 9.87 -25.40
C GLU A 394 -2.84 8.94 -24.37
N ARG A 395 -1.55 8.69 -24.64
CA ARG A 395 -0.42 8.59 -23.70
C ARG A 395 -0.72 8.03 -22.29
N PHE A 396 -0.96 6.72 -22.23
CA PHE A 396 -0.38 5.92 -21.15
C PHE A 396 1.02 5.48 -21.59
N VAL A 397 2.03 6.25 -21.21
CA VAL A 397 3.42 5.75 -21.28
C VAL A 397 3.63 4.95 -20.00
N VAL A 398 3.32 3.66 -20.07
CA VAL A 398 3.88 2.68 -19.14
C VAL A 398 5.41 2.78 -19.30
N PRO A 399 6.20 3.01 -18.24
CA PRO A 399 7.64 2.96 -18.36
C PRO A 399 8.05 1.58 -18.90
N GLU A 400 8.87 1.58 -19.95
CA GLU A 400 9.40 0.40 -20.65
C GLU A 400 10.37 -0.42 -19.78
N SER A 401 9.91 -0.93 -18.64
CA SER A 401 10.56 -2.00 -17.89
C SER A 401 9.64 -3.20 -17.61
N GLY A 402 8.51 -3.27 -18.31
CA GLY A 402 7.87 -4.57 -18.56
C GLY A 402 8.83 -5.45 -19.35
N TYR A 403 8.94 -6.72 -18.98
CA TYR A 403 9.70 -7.70 -19.76
C TYR A 403 9.25 -7.64 -21.22
N ALA A 404 10.22 -7.61 -22.13
CA ALA A 404 9.91 -7.79 -23.55
C ALA A 404 9.17 -9.13 -23.73
N ALA A 405 8.16 -9.18 -24.59
CA ALA A 405 7.31 -10.36 -24.75
C ALA A 405 8.13 -11.63 -25.06
N ASP A 406 9.28 -11.47 -25.71
CA ASP A 406 10.24 -12.54 -26.03
C ASP A 406 11.12 -13.01 -24.85
N ALA A 407 11.03 -12.34 -23.69
CA ALA A 407 11.71 -12.71 -22.45
C ALA A 407 10.83 -13.52 -21.49
N TRP A 408 9.55 -13.72 -21.82
CA TRP A 408 8.72 -14.73 -21.14
C TRP A 408 9.20 -16.13 -21.58
N PRO A 409 9.28 -17.11 -20.66
CA PRO A 409 9.45 -18.50 -21.06
C PRO A 409 8.33 -18.83 -22.05
N ASP A 410 8.68 -19.47 -23.16
CA ASP A 410 7.75 -19.93 -24.19
C ASP A 410 6.65 -20.75 -23.49
N LEU A 411 5.54 -20.10 -23.13
CA LEU A 411 4.37 -20.74 -22.50
C LEU A 411 3.71 -21.73 -23.49
N GLY A 412 4.31 -21.93 -24.67
CA GLY A 412 3.99 -22.96 -25.62
C GLY A 412 2.63 -22.67 -26.27
N PRO A 413 1.62 -23.57 -26.15
CA PRO A 413 0.30 -23.37 -26.74
C PRO A 413 -0.38 -22.02 -26.38
N PHE A 414 0.08 -21.36 -25.31
CA PHE A 414 -0.50 -20.16 -24.71
C PHE A 414 -0.37 -18.90 -25.57
N GLU A 415 0.84 -18.56 -26.06
CA GLU A 415 1.04 -17.41 -26.97
C GLU A 415 0.30 -17.63 -28.29
N ARG A 416 0.22 -18.89 -28.74
CA ARG A 416 -0.50 -19.24 -29.97
C ARG A 416 -2.01 -19.04 -29.86
N SER A 417 -2.61 -19.17 -28.68
CA SER A 417 -4.05 -18.93 -28.47
C SER A 417 -4.40 -17.47 -28.22
N SER A 418 -3.56 -16.68 -27.53
CA SER A 418 -3.84 -15.26 -27.28
C SER A 418 -3.55 -14.38 -28.51
N LEU A 419 -2.50 -14.66 -29.28
CA LEU A 419 -2.21 -13.91 -30.52
C LEU A 419 -3.13 -14.26 -31.71
N THR A 420 -3.83 -15.40 -31.68
CA THR A 420 -4.84 -15.75 -32.71
C THR A 420 -6.24 -15.22 -32.40
N LEU A 421 -6.47 -14.72 -31.17
CA LEU A 421 -7.74 -14.13 -30.77
C LEU A 421 -8.00 -12.75 -31.45
N ASP A 422 -6.95 -12.01 -31.79
CA ASP A 422 -7.07 -10.62 -32.30
C ASP A 422 -7.23 -10.47 -33.82
N SER A 423 -7.15 -11.54 -34.62
CA SER A 423 -7.22 -11.37 -36.09
C SER A 423 -8.08 -12.35 -36.88
N GLU A 424 -8.52 -13.49 -36.34
CA GLU A 424 -9.28 -14.47 -37.15
C GLU A 424 -10.50 -15.14 -36.49
N LEU A 425 -10.95 -14.73 -35.31
CA LEU A 425 -12.15 -15.28 -34.69
C LEU A 425 -13.23 -14.21 -34.46
N ALA A 426 -13.93 -13.87 -35.54
CA ALA A 426 -15.38 -13.99 -35.44
C ALA A 426 -15.62 -15.40 -34.90
N LEU A 427 -16.19 -15.52 -33.68
CA LEU A 427 -16.62 -16.80 -33.11
C LEU A 427 -17.01 -17.73 -34.28
N PRO A 428 -16.41 -18.93 -34.44
CA PRO A 428 -16.90 -19.83 -35.45
C PRO A 428 -18.39 -19.88 -35.18
N ALA A 429 -19.22 -19.58 -36.18
CA ALA A 429 -20.65 -19.82 -36.06
C ALA A 429 -20.72 -21.25 -35.54
N TRP A 430 -21.06 -21.39 -34.25
CA TRP A 430 -21.25 -22.69 -33.65
C TRP A 430 -22.27 -23.36 -34.56
N PRO A 431 -22.06 -24.61 -34.99
CA PRO A 431 -23.01 -25.27 -35.87
C PRO A 431 -24.37 -25.07 -35.23
N ASP A 432 -25.24 -24.35 -35.94
CA ASP A 432 -26.60 -24.09 -35.50
C ASP A 432 -27.11 -25.43 -34.97
N LEU A 433 -27.40 -25.49 -33.66
CA LEU A 433 -28.16 -26.59 -33.10
C LEU A 433 -29.49 -26.54 -33.86
N ASP A 434 -29.58 -27.38 -34.88
CA ASP A 434 -30.68 -27.40 -35.83
C ASP A 434 -32.00 -27.48 -35.03
N PRO A 435 -32.87 -26.47 -35.08
CA PRO A 435 -34.12 -26.49 -34.34
C PRO A 435 -35.17 -27.42 -34.99
N GLN A 436 -34.78 -28.25 -35.96
CA GLN A 436 -35.66 -29.27 -36.54
C GLN A 436 -35.76 -30.51 -35.65
N LEU A 437 -36.53 -30.37 -34.58
CA LEU A 437 -37.37 -31.47 -34.07
C LEU A 437 -38.23 -31.99 -35.23
N ASP A 438 -38.00 -33.25 -35.60
CA ASP A 438 -38.89 -34.03 -36.45
C ASP A 438 -40.25 -34.19 -35.74
N PRO A 439 -41.38 -33.69 -36.30
CA PRO A 439 -42.69 -33.85 -35.68
C PRO A 439 -43.29 -35.25 -35.89
N ALA A 440 -42.50 -36.25 -36.29
CA ALA A 440 -42.97 -37.61 -36.51
C ALA A 440 -42.09 -38.70 -35.85
N LEU A 441 -41.84 -38.58 -34.54
CA LEU A 441 -41.49 -39.70 -33.66
C LEU A 441 -42.18 -39.58 -32.29
#